data_AF-A0A9P7KAR8-F1
#
_entry.id   AF-A0A9P7KAR8-F1
#
_cell.length_a   1.000
_cell.length_b   1.000
_cell.length_c   1.000
_cell.angle_alpha   90.00
_cell.angle_beta   90.00
_cell.angle_gamma   90.00
#
_symmetry.space_group_name_H-M   'P 1'
#
loop_
_entity.id
_entity.type
_entity.pdbx_description
1 polymer ?
#
loop_
_entity_poly.entity_id
_entity_poly.type
_entity_poly.pdbx_seq_one_letter_code
_entity_poly.pdbx_strand_id
1 'polypeptide(L)'
;MDWARKRPQCPTCRHPTSDQCRIFLKFVEPSATKKPISVNEGLDLITKDTPAVSLKRAAQKIKKEAETGPKDVSRSLLESAKQLEHRLYPLASELAKERTANAALMTENASLKSLLEETSYTQSQILDLQRRLSEAEENQRSATSRAARKKEDNTRLNDSVKRHRRTLAKKDEELEALRAKLDANENEASSTITSQRGLH
;
A
#
# COMPACT_ATOMS: atom_id res chain seq x y z
N MET A 1 42.53 -27.55 -36.17
CA MET A 1 43.38 -26.95 -35.12
C MET A 1 43.25 -25.45 -35.23
N ASP A 2 42.42 -24.90 -34.35
CA ASP A 2 42.00 -23.49 -34.30
C ASP A 2 43.10 -22.57 -33.78
N TRP A 3 43.46 -21.55 -34.57
CA TRP A 3 44.15 -20.36 -34.08
C TRP A 3 43.22 -19.15 -34.23
N ALA A 4 42.15 -19.14 -33.43
CA ALA A 4 41.27 -17.99 -33.31
C ALA A 4 42.02 -16.84 -32.60
N ARG A 5 42.20 -15.73 -33.33
CA ARG A 5 42.78 -14.46 -32.85
C ARG A 5 42.08 -14.01 -31.56
N LYS A 6 42.77 -14.07 -30.41
CA LYS A 6 42.27 -13.53 -29.13
C LYS A 6 42.16 -12.01 -29.24
N ARG A 7 40.93 -11.50 -29.37
CA ARG A 7 40.66 -10.05 -29.34
C ARG A 7 41.01 -9.49 -27.95
N PRO A 8 41.63 -8.30 -27.86
CA PRO A 8 41.91 -7.68 -26.58
C PRO A 8 40.62 -7.44 -25.81
N GLN A 9 40.61 -7.81 -24.52
CA GLN A 9 39.47 -7.70 -23.61
C GLN A 9 39.72 -6.60 -22.57
N CYS A 10 38.64 -5.96 -22.12
CA CYS A 10 38.69 -5.04 -21.00
C CYS A 10 39.24 -5.74 -19.73
N PRO A 11 40.25 -5.20 -19.03
CA PRO A 11 40.83 -5.85 -17.85
C PRO A 11 39.87 -5.93 -16.65
N THR A 12 38.81 -5.11 -16.63
CA THR A 12 37.84 -5.06 -15.53
C THR A 12 36.63 -5.98 -15.77
N CYS A 13 36.09 -6.02 -16.99
CA CYS A 13 34.85 -6.77 -17.30
C CYS A 13 35.02 -7.88 -18.34
N ARG A 14 36.25 -8.09 -18.87
CA ARG A 14 36.62 -9.12 -19.86
C ARG A 14 35.80 -9.12 -21.16
N HIS A 15 35.03 -8.07 -21.43
CA HIS A 15 34.28 -7.92 -22.68
C HIS A 15 35.24 -7.59 -23.85
N PRO A 16 35.04 -8.17 -25.05
CA PRO A 16 35.86 -7.88 -26.23
C PRO A 16 35.61 -6.45 -26.71
N THR A 17 36.67 -5.64 -26.72
CA THR A 17 36.63 -4.25 -27.20
C THR A 17 36.73 -4.22 -28.74
N SER A 18 35.84 -3.48 -29.40
CA SER A 18 35.97 -3.12 -30.81
C SER A 18 37.14 -2.15 -31.00
N ASP A 19 37.84 -2.28 -32.13
CA ASP A 19 39.04 -1.54 -32.58
C ASP A 19 38.88 -0.01 -32.75
N GLN A 20 38.06 0.66 -31.95
CA GLN A 20 37.83 2.09 -32.08
C GLN A 20 38.83 2.89 -31.23
N CYS A 21 39.87 3.34 -31.95
CA CYS A 21 40.64 4.57 -31.73
C CYS A 21 41.09 4.87 -30.30
N ARG A 22 42.27 4.34 -29.93
CA ARG A 22 43.09 4.97 -28.87
C ARG A 22 43.57 6.33 -29.37
N ILE A 23 42.79 7.39 -29.14
CA ILE A 23 43.24 8.77 -29.33
C ILE A 23 44.24 9.06 -28.22
N PHE A 24 45.53 8.92 -28.50
CA PHE A 24 46.56 9.52 -27.67
C PHE A 24 46.51 11.03 -27.91
N LEU A 25 45.97 11.78 -26.97
CA LEU A 25 46.17 13.24 -26.92
C LEU A 25 47.68 13.48 -26.72
N LYS A 26 48.41 13.73 -27.80
CA LYS A 26 49.76 14.31 -27.72
C LYS A 26 49.60 15.74 -27.19
N PHE A 27 49.83 15.92 -25.89
CA PHE A 27 50.04 17.25 -25.33
C PHE A 27 51.41 17.74 -25.78
N VAL A 28 51.43 18.51 -26.86
CA VAL A 28 52.60 19.35 -27.18
C VAL A 28 52.63 20.45 -26.13
N GLU A 29 53.60 20.41 -25.22
CA GLU A 29 53.82 21.50 -24.27
C GLU A 29 54.07 22.80 -25.05
N PRO A 30 53.22 23.83 -24.91
CA PRO A 30 53.47 25.10 -25.58
C PRO A 30 54.74 25.74 -24.98
N SER A 31 55.49 26.46 -25.80
CA SER A 31 56.59 27.31 -25.30
C SER A 31 56.07 28.32 -24.27
N ALA A 32 56.94 28.82 -23.38
CA ALA A 32 56.57 29.73 -22.29
C ALA A 32 55.77 30.97 -22.73
N THR A 33 55.93 31.40 -23.99
CA THR A 33 55.20 32.51 -24.62
C THR A 33 53.80 32.15 -25.15
N LYS A 34 53.50 30.88 -25.42
CA LYS A 34 52.19 30.40 -25.93
C LYS A 34 51.29 29.77 -24.86
N LYS A 35 51.87 29.43 -23.70
CA LYS A 35 51.17 28.88 -22.53
C LYS A 35 49.96 29.74 -22.07
N PRO A 36 50.11 31.08 -21.91
CA PRO A 36 49.02 31.98 -21.51
C PRO A 36 47.81 31.98 -22.44
N ILE A 37 48.06 31.87 -23.75
CA ILE A 37 47.03 31.86 -24.78
C ILE A 37 46.19 30.57 -24.66
N SER A 38 46.84 29.43 -24.38
CA SER A 38 46.15 28.14 -24.25
C SER A 38 45.27 28.02 -22.99
N VAL A 39 45.57 28.80 -21.93
CA VAL A 39 44.74 28.84 -20.73
C VAL A 39 43.49 29.69 -20.95
N ASN A 40 43.60 30.82 -21.65
CA ASN A 40 42.45 31.64 -22.01
C ASN A 40 41.49 30.91 -22.98
N GLU A 41 42.02 30.29 -24.04
CA GLU A 41 41.21 29.48 -24.97
C GLU A 41 40.49 28.33 -24.25
N GLY A 42 41.12 27.74 -23.24
CA GLY A 42 40.50 26.69 -22.43
C GLY A 42 39.40 27.17 -21.48
N LEU A 43 39.46 28.43 -21.03
CA LEU A 43 38.46 29.06 -20.17
C LEU A 43 37.19 29.44 -20.94
N ASP A 44 37.34 29.88 -22.18
CA ASP A 44 36.20 30.25 -23.04
C ASP A 44 35.29 29.05 -23.34
N LEU A 45 35.88 27.86 -23.44
CA LEU A 45 35.19 26.60 -23.68
C LEU A 45 34.36 26.10 -22.48
N ILE A 46 34.42 26.74 -21.31
CA ILE A 46 33.69 26.32 -20.10
C ILE A 46 32.24 26.80 -20.14
N THR A 47 31.34 25.98 -20.67
CA THR A 47 29.88 26.23 -20.71
C THR A 47 29.14 25.64 -19.50
N LYS A 48 27.83 25.89 -19.41
CA LYS A 48 26.94 25.34 -18.38
C LYS A 48 26.95 23.80 -18.29
N ASP A 49 27.24 23.13 -19.40
CA ASP A 49 27.26 21.66 -19.50
C ASP A 49 28.66 21.08 -19.20
N THR A 50 29.63 21.94 -18.89
CA THR A 50 31.00 21.51 -18.64
C THR A 50 31.13 20.83 -17.28
N PRO A 51 31.64 19.59 -17.21
CA PRO A 51 31.71 18.84 -15.96
C PRO A 51 32.66 19.50 -14.96
N ALA A 52 32.33 19.41 -13.67
CA ALA A 52 33.09 20.02 -12.56
C ALA A 52 34.59 19.64 -12.54
N VAL A 53 34.94 18.46 -13.05
CA VAL A 53 36.34 18.00 -13.17
C VAL A 53 37.14 18.86 -14.14
N SER A 54 36.53 19.32 -15.24
CA SER A 54 37.16 20.20 -16.23
C SER A 54 37.38 21.60 -15.65
N LEU A 55 36.42 22.14 -14.91
CA LEU A 55 36.55 23.38 -14.13
C LEU A 55 37.73 23.31 -13.14
N LYS A 56 37.83 22.21 -12.39
CA LYS A 56 38.92 22.00 -11.42
C LYS A 56 40.30 21.95 -12.10
N ARG A 57 40.40 21.33 -13.28
CA ARG A 57 41.64 21.28 -14.07
C ARG A 57 42.02 22.65 -14.64
N ALA A 58 41.03 23.43 -15.11
CA ALA A 58 41.25 24.81 -15.55
C ALA A 58 41.77 25.69 -14.40
N ALA A 59 41.14 25.60 -13.22
CA ALA A 59 41.60 26.32 -12.02
C ALA A 59 43.04 25.98 -11.62
N GLN A 60 43.42 24.70 -11.69
CA GLN A 60 44.80 24.26 -11.43
C GLN A 60 45.81 24.79 -12.45
N LYS A 61 45.42 24.88 -13.73
CA LYS A 61 46.29 25.46 -14.78
C LYS A 61 46.48 26.97 -14.58
N ILE A 62 45.40 27.70 -14.29
CA ILE A 62 45.45 29.14 -14.00
C ILE A 62 46.37 29.43 -12.81
N LYS A 63 46.23 28.65 -11.74
CA LYS A 63 47.09 28.80 -10.54
C LYS A 63 48.57 28.59 -10.86
N LYS A 64 48.90 27.56 -11.64
CA LYS A 64 50.28 27.28 -12.07
C LYS A 64 50.86 28.38 -12.96
N GLU A 65 50.06 28.96 -13.85
CA GLU A 65 50.53 30.05 -14.72
C GLU A 65 50.65 31.38 -14.00
N ALA A 66 49.76 31.66 -13.04
CA ALA A 66 49.87 32.85 -12.18
C ALA A 66 51.16 32.81 -11.32
N GLU A 67 51.63 31.62 -10.93
CA GLU A 67 52.85 31.42 -10.14
C GLU A 67 54.15 31.52 -10.99
N THR A 68 54.08 31.34 -12.31
CA THR A 68 55.27 31.20 -13.19
C THR A 68 55.36 32.18 -14.35
N GLY A 69 54.33 33.00 -14.59
CA GLY A 69 54.23 33.90 -15.75
C GLY A 69 54.74 35.34 -15.53
N PRO A 70 55.14 36.05 -16.61
CA PRO A 70 55.50 37.47 -16.56
C PRO A 70 54.30 38.40 -16.26
N LYS A 71 54.55 39.61 -15.73
CA LYS A 71 53.50 40.55 -15.23
C LYS A 71 52.34 40.86 -16.21
N ASP A 72 52.59 40.84 -17.52
CA ASP A 72 51.56 41.10 -18.54
C ASP A 72 50.57 39.93 -18.71
N VAL A 73 50.99 38.70 -18.40
CA VAL A 73 50.14 37.50 -18.42
C VAL A 73 49.15 37.52 -17.25
N SER A 74 49.56 38.09 -16.12
CA SER A 74 48.71 38.22 -14.93
C SER A 74 47.44 39.04 -15.20
N ARG A 75 47.53 40.08 -16.03
CA ARG A 75 46.39 40.94 -16.38
C ARG A 75 45.38 40.20 -17.27
N SER A 76 45.88 39.44 -18.25
CA SER A 76 45.03 38.64 -19.14
C SER A 76 44.33 37.49 -18.41
N LEU A 77 45.03 36.79 -17.50
CA LEU A 77 44.43 35.75 -16.67
C LEU A 77 43.37 36.31 -15.70
N LEU A 78 43.57 37.53 -15.18
CA LEU A 78 42.58 38.25 -14.36
C LEU A 78 41.32 38.60 -15.15
N GLU A 79 41.45 39.01 -16.41
CA GLU A 79 40.32 39.30 -17.30
C GLU A 79 39.48 38.03 -17.57
N SER A 80 40.15 36.92 -17.91
CA SER A 80 39.50 35.63 -18.17
C SER A 80 38.86 35.05 -16.89
N ALA A 81 39.48 35.26 -15.72
CA ALA A 81 38.90 34.87 -14.44
C ALA A 81 37.61 35.66 -14.14
N LYS A 82 37.59 36.98 -14.41
CA LYS A 82 36.38 37.80 -14.26
C LYS A 82 35.27 37.36 -15.21
N GLN A 83 35.59 37.03 -16.46
CA GLN A 83 34.62 36.51 -17.43
C GLN A 83 34.05 35.15 -16.99
N LEU A 84 34.89 34.27 -16.44
CA LEU A 84 34.45 33.01 -15.87
C LEU A 84 33.55 33.21 -14.65
N GLU A 85 33.90 34.11 -13.72
CA GLU A 85 33.03 34.49 -12.59
C GLU A 85 31.68 35.00 -13.08
N HIS A 86 31.66 35.87 -14.09
CA HIS A 86 30.42 36.40 -14.67
C HIS A 86 29.51 35.30 -15.25
N ARG A 87 30.08 34.22 -15.76
CA ARG A 87 29.35 33.05 -16.29
C ARG A 87 28.93 32.07 -15.21
N LEU A 88 29.74 31.89 -14.16
CA LEU A 88 29.49 30.96 -13.07
C LEU A 88 28.51 31.49 -12.03
N TYR A 89 28.48 32.80 -11.80
CA TYR A 89 27.62 33.39 -10.77
C TYR A 89 26.12 33.16 -11.03
N PRO A 90 25.58 33.35 -12.25
CA PRO A 90 24.19 33.00 -12.57
C PRO A 90 23.89 31.51 -12.36
N LEU A 91 24.81 30.61 -12.78
CA LEU A 91 24.66 29.16 -12.63
C LEU A 91 24.66 28.73 -11.16
N ALA A 92 25.46 29.37 -10.31
CA ALA A 92 25.46 29.12 -8.88
C ALA A 92 24.15 29.57 -8.21
N SER A 93 23.60 30.71 -8.65
CA SER A 93 22.29 31.20 -8.20
C SER A 93 21.16 30.28 -8.64
N GLU A 94 21.16 29.83 -9.90
CA GLU A 94 20.21 28.84 -10.41
C GLU A 94 20.30 27.52 -9.66
N LEU A 95 21.51 26.99 -9.43
CA LEU A 95 21.70 25.76 -8.66
C LEU A 95 21.18 25.88 -7.22
N ALA A 96 21.35 27.05 -6.59
CA ALA A 96 20.80 27.29 -5.26
C ALA A 96 19.26 27.26 -5.27
N LYS A 97 18.64 27.92 -6.26
CA LYS A 97 17.18 27.90 -6.44
C LYS A 97 16.66 26.48 -6.69
N GLU A 98 17.29 25.75 -7.60
CA GLU A 98 16.93 24.36 -7.91
C GLU A 98 17.09 23.45 -6.69
N ARG A 99 18.14 23.63 -5.87
CA ARG A 99 18.29 22.88 -4.61
C ARG A 99 17.16 23.15 -3.64
N THR A 100 16.74 24.41 -3.50
CA THR A 100 15.60 24.75 -2.64
C THR A 100 14.28 24.18 -3.16
N ALA A 101 14.05 24.24 -4.47
CA ALA A 101 12.86 23.67 -5.10
C ALA A 101 12.83 22.14 -4.96
N ASN A 102 13.96 21.48 -5.19
CA ASN A 102 14.09 20.02 -5.03
C ASN A 102 13.86 19.60 -3.57
N ALA A 103 14.40 20.34 -2.59
CA ALA A 103 14.12 20.08 -1.18
C ALA A 103 12.62 20.20 -0.85
N ALA A 104 11.94 21.22 -1.38
CA ALA A 104 10.49 21.37 -1.20
C ALA A 104 9.71 20.21 -1.84
N LEU A 105 10.05 19.82 -3.07
CA LEU A 105 9.44 18.67 -3.74
C LEU A 105 9.67 17.36 -2.98
N MET A 106 10.84 17.16 -2.38
CA MET A 106 11.13 15.98 -1.57
C MET A 106 10.27 15.94 -0.29
N THR A 107 10.04 17.10 0.35
CA THR A 107 9.15 17.19 1.50
C THR A 107 7.69 16.92 1.12
N GLU A 108 7.23 17.45 -0.01
CA GLU A 108 5.89 17.20 -0.53
C GLU A 108 5.70 15.73 -0.91
N ASN A 109 6.71 15.12 -1.55
CA ASN A 109 6.69 13.69 -1.90
C ASN A 109 6.60 12.81 -0.65
N ALA A 110 7.31 13.16 0.43
CA ALA A 110 7.21 12.46 1.70
C ALA A 110 5.81 12.58 2.32
N SER A 111 5.22 13.79 2.29
CA SER A 111 3.85 14.02 2.76
C SER A 111 2.82 13.22 1.96
N LEU A 112 2.92 13.21 0.63
CA LEU A 112 2.03 12.45 -0.24
C LEU A 112 2.15 10.94 -0.02
N LYS A 113 3.36 10.42 0.25
CA LYS A 113 3.55 9.02 0.62
C LYS A 113 2.86 8.66 1.94
N SER A 114 2.99 9.52 2.95
CA SER A 114 2.27 9.34 4.23
C SER A 114 0.75 9.31 4.02
N LEU A 115 0.22 10.25 3.23
CA LEU A 115 -1.21 10.30 2.90
C LEU A 115 -1.67 9.04 2.12
N LEU A 116 -0.84 8.53 1.22
CA LEU A 116 -1.13 7.30 0.49
C LEU A 116 -1.20 6.09 1.43
N GLU A 117 -0.27 5.99 2.38
CA GLU A 117 -0.27 4.94 3.41
C GLU A 117 -1.53 5.01 4.26
N GLU A 118 -1.89 6.19 4.76
CA GLU A 118 -3.14 6.41 5.51
C GLU A 118 -4.37 6.01 4.70
N THR A 119 -4.44 6.44 3.44
CA THR A 119 -5.56 6.10 2.55
C THR A 119 -5.66 4.59 2.32
N SER A 120 -4.53 3.91 2.13
CA SER A 120 -4.48 2.45 1.96
C SER A 120 -4.95 1.70 3.22
N TYR A 121 -4.61 2.23 4.40
CA TYR A 121 -5.05 1.71 5.67
C TYR A 121 -6.56 1.88 5.84
N THR A 122 -7.10 3.07 5.59
CA THR A 122 -8.55 3.32 5.62
C THR A 122 -9.31 2.45 4.62
N GLN A 123 -8.77 2.26 3.41
CA GLN A 123 -9.39 1.38 2.42
C GLN A 123 -9.45 -0.08 2.91
N SER A 124 -8.41 -0.55 3.59
CA SER A 124 -8.41 -1.89 4.20
C SER A 124 -9.46 -2.01 5.30
N GLN A 125 -9.65 -0.98 6.11
CA GLN A 125 -10.72 -0.94 7.12
C GLN A 125 -12.11 -0.96 6.50
N ILE A 126 -12.33 -0.23 5.39
CA ILE A 126 -13.60 -0.23 4.67
C ILE A 126 -13.93 -1.64 4.18
N LEU A 127 -12.96 -2.35 3.60
CA LEU A 127 -13.16 -3.73 3.13
C LEU A 127 -13.49 -4.69 4.28
N ASP A 128 -12.83 -4.54 5.44
CA ASP A 128 -13.15 -5.35 6.62
C ASP A 128 -14.57 -5.08 7.13
N LEU A 129 -14.98 -3.81 7.21
CA LEU A 129 -16.33 -3.42 7.61
C LEU A 129 -17.40 -3.92 6.65
N GLN A 130 -17.15 -3.87 5.33
CA GLN A 130 -18.05 -4.43 4.32
C GLN A 130 -18.23 -5.94 4.49
N ARG A 131 -17.15 -6.68 4.77
CA ARG A 131 -17.23 -8.12 5.06
C ARG A 131 -18.08 -8.39 6.30
N ARG A 132 -17.82 -7.69 7.41
CA ARG A 132 -18.59 -7.83 8.66
C ARG A 132 -20.06 -7.49 8.47
N LEU A 133 -20.37 -6.49 7.65
CA LEU A 133 -21.75 -6.12 7.32
C LEU A 133 -22.44 -7.26 6.57
N SER A 134 -21.79 -7.84 5.55
CA SER A 134 -22.32 -8.98 4.81
C SER A 134 -22.59 -10.19 5.71
N GLU A 135 -21.67 -10.51 6.63
CA GLU A 135 -21.84 -11.58 7.61
C GLU A 135 -23.01 -11.29 8.58
N ALA A 136 -23.14 -10.04 9.03
CA ALA A 136 -24.25 -9.62 9.90
C ALA A 136 -25.61 -9.74 9.19
N GLU A 137 -25.70 -9.34 7.91
CA GLU A 137 -26.90 -9.46 7.10
C GLU A 137 -27.30 -10.92 6.85
N GLU A 138 -26.33 -11.80 6.60
CA GLU A 138 -26.60 -13.24 6.46
C GLU A 138 -27.09 -13.86 7.77
N ASN A 139 -26.46 -13.50 8.89
CA ASN A 139 -26.88 -13.93 10.22
C ASN A 139 -28.29 -13.43 10.55
N GLN A 140 -28.63 -12.18 10.21
CA GLN A 140 -29.97 -11.63 10.39
C GLN A 140 -31.00 -12.35 9.53
N ARG A 141 -30.71 -12.62 8.25
CA ARG A 141 -31.58 -13.42 7.37
C ARG A 141 -31.82 -14.82 7.92
N SER A 142 -30.77 -15.46 8.43
CA SER A 142 -30.87 -16.78 9.05
C SER A 142 -31.67 -16.76 10.36
N ALA A 143 -31.50 -15.73 11.19
CA ALA A 143 -32.24 -15.56 12.44
C ALA A 143 -33.73 -15.30 12.19
N THR A 144 -34.06 -14.43 11.23
CA THR A 144 -35.45 -14.11 10.85
C THR A 144 -36.16 -15.34 10.27
N SER A 145 -35.51 -16.09 9.39
CA SER A 145 -36.05 -17.37 8.87
C SER A 145 -36.31 -18.38 10.00
N ARG A 146 -35.37 -18.55 10.94
CA ARG A 146 -35.55 -19.42 12.11
C ARG A 146 -36.70 -18.96 13.00
N ALA A 147 -36.84 -17.66 13.23
CA ALA A 147 -37.94 -17.09 14.02
C ALA A 147 -39.30 -17.34 13.35
N ALA A 148 -39.39 -17.21 12.02
CA ALA A 148 -40.61 -17.49 11.27
C ALA A 148 -41.02 -18.96 11.39
N ARG A 149 -40.07 -19.90 11.25
CA ARG A 149 -40.34 -21.35 11.45
C ARG A 149 -40.81 -21.65 12.86
N LYS A 150 -40.13 -21.11 13.88
CA LYS A 150 -40.53 -21.29 15.29
C LYS A 150 -41.93 -20.73 15.57
N LYS A 151 -42.31 -19.62 14.93
CA LYS A 151 -43.65 -19.05 15.04
C LYS A 151 -44.69 -20.00 14.46
N GLU A 152 -44.43 -20.60 13.30
CA GLU A 152 -45.31 -21.60 12.69
C GLU A 152 -45.42 -22.88 13.52
N ASP A 153 -44.32 -23.38 14.07
CA ASP A 153 -44.34 -24.54 14.96
C ASP A 153 -45.15 -24.24 16.23
N ASN A 154 -45.00 -23.04 16.79
CA ASN A 154 -45.75 -22.62 17.97
C ASN A 154 -47.26 -22.52 17.68
N THR A 155 -47.67 -22.01 16.51
CA THR A 155 -49.10 -21.99 16.14
C THR A 155 -49.65 -23.40 15.98
N ARG A 156 -48.92 -24.31 15.31
CA ARG A 156 -49.31 -25.72 15.17
C ARG A 156 -49.44 -26.42 16.52
N LEU A 157 -48.49 -26.22 17.43
CA LEU A 157 -48.52 -26.78 18.78
C LEU A 157 -49.70 -26.23 19.58
N ASN A 158 -49.97 -24.93 19.52
CA ASN A 158 -51.13 -24.32 20.19
C ASN A 158 -52.45 -24.91 19.69
N ASP A 159 -52.60 -25.13 18.39
CA ASP A 159 -53.80 -25.76 17.83
C ASP A 159 -53.92 -27.24 18.25
N SER A 160 -52.80 -27.96 18.34
CA SER A 160 -52.77 -29.31 18.91
C SER A 160 -53.22 -29.33 20.37
N VAL A 161 -52.69 -28.43 21.20
CA VAL A 161 -53.07 -28.28 22.61
C VAL A 161 -54.56 -27.97 22.75
N LYS A 162 -55.10 -27.06 21.92
CA LYS A 162 -56.55 -26.75 21.91
C LYS A 162 -57.39 -27.99 21.57
N ARG A 163 -56.97 -28.78 20.59
CA ARG A 163 -57.66 -30.04 20.23
C ARG A 163 -57.63 -31.04 21.39
N HIS A 164 -56.47 -31.27 21.99
CA HIS A 164 -56.35 -32.18 23.12
C HIS A 164 -57.16 -31.72 24.34
N ARG A 165 -57.20 -30.42 24.64
CA ARG A 165 -58.07 -29.88 25.71
C ARG A 165 -59.54 -30.17 25.46
N ARG A 166 -60.03 -30.02 24.21
CA ARG A 166 -61.41 -30.35 23.86
C ARG A 166 -61.69 -31.84 23.98
N THR A 167 -60.75 -32.69 23.58
CA THR A 167 -60.87 -34.14 23.72
C THR A 167 -60.90 -34.55 25.19
N LEU A 168 -60.03 -33.98 26.02
CA LEU A 168 -60.01 -34.23 27.46
C LEU A 168 -61.34 -33.83 28.11
N ALA A 169 -61.85 -32.64 27.83
CA ALA A 169 -63.14 -32.19 28.36
C ALA A 169 -64.29 -33.16 28.03
N LYS A 170 -64.35 -33.67 26.78
CA LYS A 170 -65.34 -34.69 26.40
C LYS A 170 -65.16 -36.00 27.16
N LYS A 171 -63.91 -36.41 27.39
CA LYS A 171 -63.62 -37.64 28.16
C LYS A 171 -63.97 -37.47 29.63
N ASP A 172 -63.75 -36.29 30.19
CA ASP A 172 -64.17 -35.98 31.56
C ASP A 172 -65.70 -36.02 31.69
N GLU A 173 -66.44 -35.44 30.73
CA GLU A 173 -67.91 -35.54 30.66
C GLU A 173 -68.40 -36.99 30.55
N GLU A 174 -67.78 -37.81 29.68
CA GLU A 174 -68.09 -39.24 29.55
C GLU A 174 -67.82 -40.01 30.86
N LEU A 175 -66.71 -39.70 31.55
CA LEU A 175 -66.36 -40.33 32.82
C LEU A 175 -67.34 -39.97 33.93
N GLU A 176 -67.73 -38.70 34.04
CA GLU A 176 -68.74 -38.26 35.00
C GLU A 176 -70.10 -38.94 34.75
N ALA A 177 -70.51 -39.06 33.48
CA ALA A 177 -71.73 -39.78 33.13
C ALA A 177 -71.67 -41.28 33.47
N LEU A 178 -70.50 -41.92 33.28
CA LEU A 178 -70.29 -43.32 33.66
C LEU A 178 -70.27 -43.52 35.17
N ARG A 179 -69.65 -42.60 35.93
CA ARG A 179 -69.68 -42.59 37.40
C ARG A 179 -71.10 -42.50 37.92
N ALA A 180 -71.89 -41.55 37.41
CA ALA A 180 -73.29 -41.41 37.80
C ALA A 180 -74.12 -42.68 37.53
N LYS A 181 -73.86 -43.39 36.41
CA LYS A 181 -74.51 -44.70 36.13
C LYS A 181 -74.05 -45.80 37.09
N LEU A 182 -72.76 -45.83 37.42
CA LEU A 182 -72.22 -46.78 38.38
C LEU A 182 -72.88 -46.58 39.75
N ASP A 183 -72.92 -45.35 40.25
CA ASP A 183 -73.55 -45.00 41.52
C ASP A 183 -75.04 -45.36 41.54
N ALA A 184 -75.76 -45.13 40.43
CA ALA A 184 -77.15 -45.53 40.29
C ALA A 184 -77.32 -47.06 40.40
N ASN A 185 -76.50 -47.82 39.67
CA ASN A 185 -76.53 -49.28 39.70
C ASN A 185 -76.15 -49.85 41.08
N GLU A 186 -75.17 -49.24 41.76
CA GLU A 186 -74.77 -49.64 43.12
C GLU A 186 -75.88 -49.39 44.14
N ASN A 187 -76.58 -48.26 44.03
CA ASN A 187 -77.74 -47.94 44.86
C ASN A 187 -78.91 -48.90 44.60
N GLU A 188 -79.20 -49.20 43.32
CA GLU A 188 -80.20 -50.20 42.95
C GLU A 188 -79.85 -51.55 43.54
N ALA A 189 -78.65 -52.07 43.29
CA ALA A 189 -78.20 -53.37 43.82
C ALA A 189 -78.28 -53.43 45.36
N SER A 190 -77.88 -52.37 46.05
CA SER A 190 -77.99 -52.26 47.50
C SER A 190 -79.45 -52.30 47.98
N SER A 191 -80.36 -51.65 47.25
CA SER A 191 -81.80 -51.68 47.55
C SER A 191 -82.40 -53.07 47.35
N THR A 192 -82.00 -53.80 46.30
CA THR A 192 -82.46 -55.18 46.04
C THR A 192 -81.98 -56.14 47.12
N ILE A 193 -80.70 -56.03 47.53
CA ILE A 193 -80.14 -56.84 48.63
C ILE A 193 -80.89 -56.56 49.94
N THR A 194 -81.20 -55.29 50.21
CA THR A 194 -81.94 -54.90 51.42
C THR A 194 -83.39 -55.41 51.38
N SER A 195 -84.05 -55.33 50.23
CA SER A 195 -85.41 -55.88 50.02
C SER A 195 -85.45 -57.39 50.21
N GLN A 196 -84.45 -58.12 49.71
CA GLN A 196 -84.34 -59.58 49.92
C GLN A 196 -84.08 -59.95 51.38
N ARG A 197 -83.37 -59.12 52.16
CA ARG A 197 -83.10 -59.35 53.59
C ARG A 197 -84.29 -59.01 54.50
N GLY A 198 -85.23 -58.17 54.07
CA GLY A 198 -86.45 -57.82 54.81
C GLY A 198 -87.66 -58.72 54.53
N LEU A 199 -87.52 -59.68 53.61
CA LEU A 199 -88.56 -60.65 53.23
C LEU A 199 -88.38 -62.03 53.93
N HIS A 200 -87.57 -62.10 54.97
CA HIS A 200 -87.39 -63.27 55.84
C HIS A 200 -87.76 -62.97 57.29
#